data_AF-A0A1V5UZL8-F1
#
_entry.id   AF-A0A1V5UZL8-F1
#
_cell.length_a   1.000
_cell.length_b   1.000
_cell.length_c   1.000
_cell.angle_alpha   90.00
_cell.angle_beta   90.00
_cell.angle_gamma   90.00
#
_symmetry.space_group_name_H-M   'P 1'
#
loop_
_entity.id
_entity.type
_entity.pdbx_description
1 polymer ?
#
loop_
_entity_poly.entity_id
_entity_poly.type
_entity_poly.pdbx_seq_one_letter_code
_entity_poly.pdbx_strand_id
1 'polypeptide(L)'
;MKIHYLIVAALFTAFPLFADSSDEELKLLRDISVRLKQLNGRLAELEKRLDQLEKKQAPPPPFSRAAPGYVQGKLEEIRLPEKPSEEQIVEYIEAIRQVRNLNRAPSPEDIQVSMYRKIGPGHLKTILPLMEKRLIPHLEYALPSLVEESDKEFVLNSISQYPRLVPIILARGWGEEAAPKILEAMKTASKFQYFKPFLSGRTFPPEQRKVLVEIFCSNPEAGVLAPVIEQFPDVDFAAAGEKVWNRYRQSSDELKRKNIWTMGSLLAYTYFVVKHTGNTDALLELADIASVQGSKLKIPGYDLSLPLALHQLTGQGMNPKNVFDWVLANKDRLVFDKNKQSFAIRSRR
;
A
#
# COMPACT_ATOMS: atom_id res chain seq x y z
N MET A 1 9.10 -16.34 -25.15
CA MET A 1 7.90 -17.17 -25.41
C MET A 1 7.89 -17.47 -26.90
N LYS A 2 8.22 -18.71 -27.31
CA LYS A 2 8.37 -19.08 -28.73
C LYS A 2 7.00 -19.38 -29.35
N ILE A 3 6.41 -18.41 -30.03
CA ILE A 3 5.19 -18.62 -30.81
C ILE A 3 5.57 -19.40 -32.08
N HIS A 4 5.15 -20.67 -32.13
CA HIS A 4 5.26 -21.53 -33.29
C HIS A 4 4.28 -21.04 -34.36
N TYR A 5 4.78 -20.59 -35.52
CA TYR A 5 3.92 -20.28 -36.68
C TYR A 5 3.67 -21.55 -37.50
N LEU A 6 2.56 -22.19 -37.17
CA LEU A 6 1.99 -23.37 -37.81
C LEU A 6 0.86 -22.94 -38.77
N ILE A 7 1.13 -22.00 -39.69
CA ILE A 7 0.10 -21.45 -40.61
C ILE A 7 0.44 -21.69 -42.10
N VAL A 8 1.66 -22.07 -42.46
CA VAL A 8 2.01 -22.25 -43.89
C VAL A 8 1.64 -23.65 -44.43
N ALA A 9 1.38 -24.64 -43.57
CA ALA A 9 1.09 -26.01 -44.02
C ALA A 9 -0.40 -26.31 -44.29
N ALA A 10 -1.33 -25.43 -43.88
CA ALA A 10 -2.77 -25.71 -43.94
C ALA A 10 -3.49 -25.21 -45.21
N LEU A 11 -2.81 -24.49 -46.10
CA LEU A 11 -3.39 -23.96 -47.34
C LEU A 11 -3.11 -24.82 -48.59
N PHE A 12 -2.40 -25.95 -48.45
CA PHE A 12 -2.06 -26.82 -49.58
C PHE A 12 -2.75 -28.20 -49.56
N THR A 13 -3.59 -28.51 -48.57
CA THR A 13 -4.17 -29.86 -48.40
C THR A 13 -5.69 -29.94 -48.47
N ALA A 14 -6.38 -28.86 -48.84
CA ALA A 14 -7.82 -28.91 -49.06
C ALA A 14 -8.17 -28.11 -50.32
N PHE A 15 -8.06 -28.73 -51.50
CA PHE A 15 -8.95 -28.56 -52.67
C PHE A 15 -8.42 -29.39 -53.85
N PRO A 16 -8.99 -30.58 -54.13
CA PRO A 16 -9.04 -31.08 -55.49
C PRO A 16 -10.35 -30.62 -56.17
N LEU A 17 -10.30 -30.45 -57.49
CA LEU A 17 -11.40 -30.12 -58.41
C LEU A 17 -11.87 -28.66 -58.40
N PHE A 18 -11.41 -27.86 -59.36
CA PHE A 18 -12.14 -27.53 -60.58
C PHE A 18 -11.23 -26.73 -61.52
N ALA A 19 -11.15 -27.18 -62.78
CA ALA A 19 -10.57 -26.44 -63.87
C ALA A 19 -11.53 -25.30 -64.23
N ASP A 20 -11.11 -24.05 -64.04
CA ASP A 20 -11.17 -22.91 -64.98
C ASP A 20 -10.87 -21.62 -64.19
N SER A 21 -9.71 -21.57 -63.52
CA SER A 21 -9.30 -20.36 -62.80
C SER A 21 -8.77 -19.36 -63.81
N SER A 22 -9.51 -18.27 -64.04
CA SER A 22 -9.12 -17.19 -64.96
C SER A 22 -7.69 -16.72 -64.68
N ASP A 23 -6.97 -16.28 -65.71
CA ASP A 23 -5.62 -15.70 -65.59
C ASP A 23 -5.54 -14.58 -64.52
N GLU A 24 -6.68 -13.96 -64.18
CA GLU A 24 -6.81 -12.99 -63.10
C GLU A 24 -6.72 -13.60 -61.70
N GLU A 25 -7.29 -14.78 -61.45
CA GLU A 25 -7.18 -15.45 -60.14
C GLU A 25 -5.75 -15.91 -59.85
N LEU A 26 -5.05 -16.40 -60.87
CA LEU A 26 -3.62 -16.75 -60.77
C LEU A 26 -2.74 -15.52 -60.57
N LYS A 27 -3.06 -14.39 -61.21
CA LYS A 27 -2.42 -13.09 -60.95
C LYS A 27 -2.68 -12.62 -59.52
N LEU A 28 -3.91 -12.74 -59.04
CA LEU A 28 -4.29 -12.33 -57.68
C LEU A 28 -3.55 -13.17 -56.63
N LEU A 29 -3.48 -14.49 -56.81
CA LEU A 29 -2.74 -15.39 -55.91
C LEU A 29 -1.24 -15.09 -55.91
N ARG A 30 -0.65 -14.75 -57.07
CA ARG A 30 0.75 -14.29 -57.13
C ARG A 30 0.94 -12.96 -56.39
N ASP A 31 0.05 -11.99 -56.57
CA ASP A 31 0.14 -10.69 -55.91
C ASP A 31 0.01 -10.83 -54.38
N ILE A 32 -0.92 -11.68 -53.92
CA ILE A 32 -1.09 -12.03 -52.51
C ILE A 32 0.19 -12.67 -51.95
N SER A 33 0.78 -13.62 -52.67
CA SER A 33 2.03 -14.29 -52.26
C SER A 33 3.19 -13.30 -52.13
N VAL A 34 3.33 -12.37 -53.09
CA VAL A 34 4.35 -11.31 -53.05
C VAL A 34 4.14 -10.37 -51.87
N ARG A 35 2.89 -9.94 -51.62
CA ARG A 35 2.54 -9.09 -50.47
C ARG A 35 2.80 -9.79 -49.14
N LEU A 36 2.48 -11.07 -49.01
CA LEU A 36 2.77 -11.86 -47.81
C LEU A 36 4.28 -11.97 -47.57
N LYS A 37 5.07 -12.15 -48.63
CA LYS A 37 6.54 -12.18 -48.51
C LYS A 37 7.10 -10.83 -48.06
N GLN A 38 6.56 -9.72 -48.58
CA GLN A 38 6.92 -8.37 -48.15
C GLN A 38 6.52 -8.09 -46.69
N LEU A 39 5.32 -8.51 -46.28
CA LEU A 39 4.84 -8.36 -44.90
C LEU A 39 5.69 -9.14 -43.91
N ASN A 40 6.06 -10.39 -44.24
CA ASN A 40 6.97 -11.19 -43.42
C ASN A 40 8.37 -10.56 -43.31
N GLY A 41 8.87 -9.95 -44.40
CA GLY A 41 10.13 -9.20 -44.36
C GLY A 41 10.06 -7.98 -43.43
N ARG A 42 8.96 -7.23 -43.47
CA ARG A 42 8.73 -6.09 -42.57
C ARG A 42 8.58 -6.51 -41.11
N LEU A 43 7.92 -7.64 -40.85
CA LEU A 43 7.80 -8.23 -39.51
C LEU A 43 9.17 -8.58 -38.93
N ALA A 44 10.02 -9.26 -39.71
CA ALA A 44 11.38 -9.59 -39.29
C ALA A 44 12.24 -8.34 -39.04
N GLU A 45 12.07 -7.27 -39.84
CA GLU A 45 12.76 -6.00 -39.60
C GLU A 45 12.25 -5.29 -38.35
N LEU A 46 10.94 -5.31 -38.11
CA LEU A 46 10.35 -4.76 -36.88
C LEU A 46 10.81 -5.54 -35.65
N GLU A 47 10.84 -6.87 -35.70
CA GLU A 47 11.41 -7.71 -34.63
C GLU A 47 12.87 -7.37 -34.37
N LYS A 48 13.68 -7.20 -35.42
CA LYS A 48 15.08 -6.79 -35.28
C LYS A 48 15.23 -5.39 -34.68
N ARG A 49 14.36 -4.45 -35.03
CA ARG A 49 14.32 -3.10 -34.42
C ARG A 49 13.86 -3.17 -32.97
N LEU A 50 12.91 -4.04 -32.65
CA LEU A 50 12.42 -4.26 -31.30
C LEU A 50 13.53 -4.86 -30.43
N ASP A 51 14.26 -5.86 -30.94
CA ASP A 51 15.46 -6.43 -30.31
C ASP A 51 16.56 -5.36 -30.09
N GLN A 52 16.76 -4.47 -31.07
CA GLN A 52 17.71 -3.36 -30.94
C GLN A 52 17.27 -2.31 -29.93
N LEU A 53 15.97 -2.03 -29.86
CA LEU A 53 15.39 -1.11 -28.88
C LEU A 53 15.37 -1.72 -27.49
N GLU A 54 15.10 -3.02 -27.33
CA GLU A 54 15.23 -3.75 -26.07
C GLU A 54 16.70 -3.82 -25.61
N LYS A 55 17.66 -3.94 -26.54
CA LYS A 55 19.10 -3.84 -26.23
C LYS A 55 19.52 -2.41 -25.85
N LYS A 56 18.90 -1.37 -26.43
CA LYS A 56 19.14 0.04 -26.07
C LYS A 56 18.39 0.49 -24.80
N GLN A 57 17.25 -0.14 -24.50
CA GLN A 57 16.45 0.01 -23.29
C GLN A 57 16.65 -1.19 -22.36
N ALA A 58 17.85 -1.76 -22.33
CA ALA A 58 18.15 -2.78 -21.34
C ALA A 58 17.79 -2.18 -19.97
N PRO A 59 16.88 -2.78 -19.18
CA PRO A 59 16.76 -2.40 -17.79
C PRO A 59 18.16 -2.51 -17.20
N PRO A 60 18.61 -1.54 -16.38
CA PRO A 60 19.94 -1.61 -15.80
C PRO A 60 20.11 -2.99 -15.18
N PRO A 61 21.29 -3.61 -15.33
CA PRO A 61 21.52 -4.97 -14.83
C PRO A 61 21.02 -5.05 -13.40
N PRO A 62 20.22 -6.08 -13.04
CA PRO A 62 19.84 -6.26 -11.66
C PRO A 62 21.16 -6.45 -10.88
N PHE A 63 21.37 -5.59 -9.88
CA PHE A 63 22.46 -5.69 -8.92
C PHE A 63 23.89 -5.40 -9.43
N SER A 64 24.08 -4.42 -10.31
CA SER A 64 25.42 -3.82 -10.44
C SER A 64 25.60 -2.71 -9.41
N ARG A 65 26.55 -2.91 -8.49
CA ARG A 65 26.95 -1.97 -7.44
C ARG A 65 27.39 -0.65 -8.08
N ALA A 66 26.59 0.39 -8.00
CA ALA A 66 27.13 1.73 -8.21
C ALA A 66 28.06 2.04 -7.02
N ALA A 67 29.34 2.29 -7.30
CA ALA A 67 30.25 2.80 -6.28
C ALA A 67 29.66 4.10 -5.69
N PRO A 68 29.78 4.36 -4.38
CA PRO A 68 29.23 5.56 -3.75
C PRO A 68 29.56 6.87 -4.49
N GLY A 69 30.76 6.99 -5.07
CA GLY A 69 31.17 8.14 -5.87
C GLY A 69 30.45 8.30 -7.22
N TYR A 70 29.93 7.22 -7.82
CA TYR A 70 29.20 7.28 -9.09
C TYR A 70 27.79 7.86 -8.91
N VAL A 71 27.11 7.47 -7.84
CA VAL A 71 25.78 8.02 -7.49
C VAL A 71 25.90 9.50 -7.19
N GLN A 72 26.93 9.88 -6.42
CA GLN A 72 27.20 11.27 -6.09
C GLN A 72 27.49 12.11 -7.35
N GLY A 73 28.38 11.66 -8.24
CA GLY A 73 28.68 12.37 -9.49
C GLY A 73 27.44 12.61 -10.36
N LYS A 74 26.56 11.61 -10.49
CA LYS A 74 25.29 11.80 -11.23
C LYS A 74 24.34 12.80 -10.59
N LEU A 75 24.25 12.83 -9.26
CA LEU A 75 23.44 13.83 -8.56
C LEU A 75 24.02 15.24 -8.74
N GLU A 76 25.35 15.35 -8.77
CA GLU A 76 26.05 16.61 -8.98
C GLU A 76 25.90 17.19 -10.39
N GLU A 77 25.50 16.41 -11.39
CA GLU A 77 25.20 16.91 -12.74
C GLU A 77 23.81 17.56 -12.84
N ILE A 78 22.89 17.22 -11.93
CA ILE A 78 21.51 17.72 -11.96
C ILE A 78 21.49 19.16 -11.41
N ARG A 79 20.89 20.07 -12.19
CA ARG A 79 20.79 21.49 -11.87
C ARG A 79 19.33 21.93 -11.83
N LEU A 80 19.00 22.77 -10.86
CA LEU A 80 17.74 23.50 -10.79
C LEU A 80 18.05 24.98 -11.08
N PRO A 81 17.36 25.64 -12.01
CA PRO A 81 17.46 27.08 -12.21
C PRO A 81 17.08 27.85 -10.93
N GLU A 82 17.55 29.09 -10.77
CA GLU A 82 17.25 29.91 -9.58
C GLU A 82 15.75 30.23 -9.41
N LYS A 83 15.02 30.34 -10.52
CA LYS A 83 13.57 30.57 -10.55
C LYS A 83 12.93 29.52 -11.46
N PRO A 84 12.77 28.29 -10.98
CA PRO A 84 12.30 27.21 -11.83
C PRO A 84 10.81 27.38 -12.15
N SER A 85 10.41 27.03 -13.37
CA SER A 85 8.99 26.83 -13.69
C SER A 85 8.48 25.53 -13.06
N GLU A 86 7.16 25.36 -13.00
CA GLU A 86 6.56 24.13 -12.47
C GLU A 86 7.00 22.88 -13.27
N GLU A 87 7.13 23.00 -14.59
CA GLU A 87 7.64 21.94 -15.45
C GLU A 87 9.09 21.59 -15.13
N GLN A 88 9.93 22.60 -14.90
CA GLN A 88 11.34 22.40 -14.52
C GLN A 88 11.46 21.74 -13.14
N ILE A 89 10.54 22.01 -12.22
CA ILE A 89 10.48 21.32 -10.92
C ILE A 89 10.12 19.85 -11.12
N VAL A 90 9.13 19.53 -11.97
CA VAL A 90 8.77 18.14 -12.30
C VAL A 90 9.98 17.41 -12.89
N GLU A 91 10.65 18.01 -13.88
CA GLU A 91 11.84 17.45 -14.52
C GLU A 91 12.98 17.24 -13.52
N TYR A 92 13.22 18.22 -12.64
CA TYR A 92 14.23 18.13 -11.59
C TYR A 92 13.95 16.99 -10.61
N ILE A 93 12.70 16.86 -10.15
CA ILE A 93 12.31 15.79 -9.24
C ILE A 93 12.50 14.42 -9.90
N GLU A 94 12.13 14.30 -11.17
CA GLU A 94 12.29 13.09 -11.96
C GLU A 94 13.76 12.74 -12.21
N ALA A 95 14.60 13.73 -12.50
CA ALA A 95 16.04 13.54 -12.68
C ALA A 95 16.68 12.99 -11.40
N ILE A 96 16.39 13.58 -10.23
CA ILE A 96 16.92 13.11 -8.94
C ILE A 96 16.45 11.68 -8.66
N ARG A 97 15.18 11.39 -8.93
CA ARG A 97 14.57 10.08 -8.68
C ARG A 97 15.18 8.98 -9.56
N GLN A 98 15.58 9.30 -10.78
CA GLN A 98 16.22 8.35 -11.69
C GLN A 98 17.61 7.94 -11.23
N VAL A 99 18.28 8.77 -10.42
CA VAL A 99 19.53 8.40 -9.77
C VAL A 99 19.24 7.49 -8.57
N ARG A 100 19.09 6.19 -8.85
CA ARG A 100 18.79 5.19 -7.83
C ARG A 100 20.03 4.86 -7.00
N ASN A 101 19.95 5.11 -5.69
CA ASN A 101 20.83 4.47 -4.71
C ASN A 101 20.12 3.22 -4.17
N LEU A 102 20.40 2.05 -4.75
CA LEU A 102 19.72 0.79 -4.44
C LEU A 102 20.14 0.16 -3.10
N ASN A 103 21.09 0.78 -2.38
CA ASN A 103 21.85 0.09 -1.34
C ASN A 103 21.61 0.59 0.10
N ARG A 104 20.76 1.60 0.32
CA ARG A 104 20.47 2.11 1.66
C ARG A 104 19.02 2.57 1.76
N ALA A 105 18.41 2.34 2.93
CA ALA A 105 17.14 2.97 3.27
C ALA A 105 17.31 4.51 3.22
N PRO A 106 16.34 5.25 2.66
CA PRO A 106 16.37 6.71 2.60
C PRO A 106 16.59 7.34 3.98
N SER A 107 17.54 8.27 4.07
CA SER A 107 17.89 9.01 5.29
C SER A 107 17.62 10.50 5.12
N PRO A 108 17.24 11.23 6.18
CA PRO A 108 17.12 12.69 6.14
C PRO A 108 18.40 13.43 5.70
N GLU A 109 19.56 12.79 5.85
CA GLU A 109 20.89 13.33 5.53
C GLU A 109 21.35 13.03 4.09
N ASP A 110 20.56 12.28 3.31
CA ASP A 110 20.94 11.94 1.94
C ASP A 110 20.99 13.19 1.05
N ILE A 111 21.94 13.23 0.10
CA ILE A 111 22.12 14.35 -0.84
C ILE A 111 20.83 14.66 -1.61
N GLN A 112 20.04 13.64 -1.94
CA GLN A 112 18.75 13.83 -2.62
C GLN A 112 17.79 14.70 -1.80
N VAL A 113 17.80 14.58 -0.45
CA VAL A 113 16.98 15.43 0.42
C VAL A 113 17.42 16.89 0.28
N SER A 114 18.72 17.19 0.39
CA SER A 114 19.21 18.57 0.26
C SER A 114 18.95 19.17 -1.12
N MET A 115 18.98 18.35 -2.18
CA MET A 115 18.59 18.74 -3.53
C MET A 115 17.10 19.10 -3.61
N TYR A 116 16.20 18.25 -3.07
CA TYR A 116 14.78 18.56 -3.04
C TYR A 116 14.47 19.84 -2.24
N ARG A 117 15.21 20.13 -1.17
CA ARG A 117 15.06 21.38 -0.41
C ARG A 117 15.35 22.63 -1.25
N LYS A 118 16.17 22.54 -2.30
CA LYS A 118 16.47 23.68 -3.19
C LYS A 118 15.29 24.17 -4.01
N ILE A 119 14.24 23.35 -4.16
CA ILE A 119 13.00 23.77 -4.84
C ILE A 119 12.37 24.97 -4.13
N GLY A 120 12.48 25.01 -2.80
CA GLY A 120 11.85 26.05 -2.00
C GLY A 120 10.31 25.90 -1.91
N PRO A 121 9.67 26.79 -1.15
CA PRO A 121 8.23 26.79 -0.94
C PRO A 121 7.44 27.36 -2.12
N GLY A 122 6.11 27.29 -2.07
CA GLY A 122 5.20 27.82 -3.10
C GLY A 122 4.82 26.86 -4.22
N HIS A 123 5.43 25.66 -4.28
CA HIS A 123 5.24 24.69 -5.36
C HIS A 123 4.46 23.43 -4.94
N LEU A 124 3.76 23.47 -3.81
CA LEU A 124 3.07 22.29 -3.25
C LEU A 124 2.02 21.69 -4.20
N LYS A 125 1.35 22.51 -5.01
CA LYS A 125 0.38 22.07 -6.02
C LYS A 125 0.99 21.16 -7.09
N THR A 126 2.28 21.33 -7.36
CA THR A 126 3.04 20.51 -8.32
C THR A 126 3.68 19.31 -7.64
N ILE A 127 4.22 19.51 -6.43
CA ILE A 127 4.98 18.49 -5.70
C ILE A 127 4.07 17.38 -5.16
N LEU A 128 2.95 17.72 -4.52
CA LEU A 128 2.09 16.73 -3.85
C LEU A 128 1.49 15.67 -4.80
N PRO A 129 0.96 16.02 -6.00
CA PRO A 129 0.51 15.02 -6.96
C PRO A 129 1.60 14.02 -7.39
N LEU A 130 2.84 14.47 -7.53
CA LEU A 130 3.97 13.60 -7.90
C LEU A 130 4.24 12.57 -6.81
N MET A 131 4.22 13.01 -5.55
CA MET A 131 4.43 12.17 -4.38
C MET A 131 3.34 11.11 -4.17
N GLU A 132 2.12 11.36 -4.65
CA GLU A 132 1.04 10.37 -4.56
C GLU A 132 1.09 9.34 -5.69
N LYS A 133 1.47 9.77 -6.90
CA LYS A 133 1.63 8.87 -8.05
C LYS A 133 2.85 7.96 -7.91
N ARG A 134 3.89 8.39 -7.18
CA ARG A 134 5.19 7.71 -7.12
C ARG A 134 5.74 7.76 -5.71
N LEU A 135 6.30 6.64 -5.25
CA LEU A 135 7.00 6.59 -3.98
C LEU A 135 8.36 7.30 -4.12
N ILE A 136 8.50 8.48 -3.47
CA ILE A 136 9.72 9.30 -3.45
C ILE A 136 10.08 9.60 -1.98
N PRO A 137 10.65 8.65 -1.22
CA PRO A 137 10.81 8.79 0.22
C PRO A 137 11.72 9.97 0.63
N HIS A 138 12.76 10.26 -0.14
CA HIS A 138 13.65 11.41 0.10
C HIS A 138 12.92 12.75 0.02
N LEU A 139 11.90 12.86 -0.84
CA LEU A 139 11.08 14.05 -0.97
C LEU A 139 10.15 14.20 0.24
N GLU A 140 9.74 13.11 0.90
CA GLU A 140 8.99 13.19 2.17
C GLU A 140 9.83 13.84 3.27
N TYR A 141 11.14 13.59 3.34
CA TYR A 141 12.04 14.26 4.30
C TYR A 141 12.31 15.73 3.97
N ALA A 142 12.19 16.13 2.70
CA ALA A 142 12.34 17.52 2.28
C ALA A 142 11.04 18.32 2.45
N LEU A 143 9.88 17.67 2.40
CA LEU A 143 8.57 18.32 2.41
C LEU A 143 8.38 19.38 3.51
N PRO A 144 8.84 19.21 4.77
CA PRO A 144 8.67 20.23 5.81
C PRO A 144 9.33 21.59 5.50
N SER A 145 10.41 21.61 4.71
CA SER A 145 11.08 22.86 4.30
C SER A 145 10.49 23.48 3.02
N LEU A 146 9.55 22.78 2.38
CA LEU A 146 8.85 23.22 1.16
C LEU A 146 7.48 23.83 1.47
N VAL A 147 7.14 23.94 2.75
CA VAL A 147 5.88 24.52 3.23
C VAL A 147 6.21 25.81 3.98
N GLU A 148 5.56 26.90 3.63
CA GLU A 148 5.62 28.17 4.38
C GLU A 148 4.30 28.48 5.09
N GLU A 149 4.30 29.54 5.90
CA GLU A 149 3.08 30.02 6.57
C GLU A 149 2.02 30.45 5.55
N SER A 150 2.44 31.01 4.42
CA SER A 150 1.57 31.37 3.29
C SER A 150 0.85 30.17 2.67
N ASP A 151 1.38 28.95 2.83
CA ASP A 151 0.77 27.72 2.32
C ASP A 151 -0.28 27.12 3.28
N LYS A 152 -0.43 27.66 4.50
CA LYS A 152 -1.24 27.06 5.57
C LYS A 152 -2.64 26.69 5.10
N GLU A 153 -3.37 27.62 4.49
CA GLU A 153 -4.75 27.37 4.04
C GLU A 153 -4.82 26.24 3.00
N PHE A 154 -3.90 26.24 2.03
CA PHE A 154 -3.80 25.18 1.03
C PHE A 154 -3.51 23.82 1.68
N VAL A 155 -2.57 23.78 2.63
CA VAL A 155 -2.18 22.57 3.37
C VAL A 155 -3.37 22.00 4.16
N LEU A 156 -4.09 22.86 4.90
CA LEU A 156 -5.25 22.45 5.69
C LEU A 156 -6.39 21.92 4.83
N ASN A 157 -6.63 22.52 3.66
CA ASN A 157 -7.68 22.09 2.73
C ASN A 157 -7.30 20.83 1.93
N SER A 158 -6.03 20.45 1.96
CA SER A 158 -5.45 19.36 1.16
C SER A 158 -5.28 18.04 1.94
N ILE A 159 -5.60 18.00 3.24
CA ILE A 159 -5.32 16.85 4.13
C ILE A 159 -5.97 15.56 3.62
N SER A 160 -7.24 15.61 3.19
CA SER A 160 -7.96 14.43 2.70
C SER A 160 -7.30 13.81 1.47
N GLN A 161 -6.72 14.65 0.60
CA GLN A 161 -6.02 14.20 -0.59
C GLN A 161 -4.57 13.79 -0.30
N TYR A 162 -3.92 14.50 0.64
CA TYR A 162 -2.52 14.30 0.99
C TYR A 162 -2.33 14.15 2.52
N PRO A 163 -2.71 12.99 3.10
CA PRO A 163 -2.58 12.76 4.55
C PRO A 163 -1.17 12.94 5.11
N ARG A 164 -0.13 12.79 4.27
CA ARG A 164 1.27 13.03 4.61
C ARG A 164 1.59 14.46 5.06
N LEU A 165 0.66 15.40 4.90
CA LEU A 165 0.76 16.76 5.42
C LEU A 165 0.50 16.84 6.94
N VAL A 166 -0.16 15.85 7.54
CA VAL A 166 -0.51 15.87 8.98
C VAL A 166 0.70 16.08 9.89
N PRO A 167 1.83 15.37 9.74
CA PRO A 167 3.02 15.63 10.55
C PRO A 167 3.53 17.08 10.45
N ILE A 168 3.40 17.72 9.28
CA ILE A 168 3.84 19.10 9.05
C ILE A 168 2.91 20.08 9.77
N ILE A 169 1.58 19.86 9.66
CA ILE A 169 0.57 20.66 10.35
C ILE A 169 0.84 20.68 11.87
N LEU A 170 1.18 19.52 12.44
CA LEU A 170 1.49 19.40 13.86
C LEU A 170 2.80 20.10 14.22
N ALA A 171 3.86 19.91 13.42
CA ALA A 171 5.16 20.54 13.64
C ALA A 171 5.09 22.07 13.56
N ARG A 172 4.14 22.63 12.80
CA ARG A 172 3.88 24.07 12.67
C ARG A 172 2.95 24.64 13.74
N GLY A 173 2.43 23.80 14.65
CA GLY A 173 1.50 24.24 15.69
C GLY A 173 0.07 24.49 15.20
N TRP A 174 -0.28 24.08 13.98
CA TRP A 174 -1.62 24.25 13.41
C TRP A 174 -2.61 23.12 13.81
N GLY A 175 -2.20 22.21 14.70
CA GLY A 175 -2.92 20.98 15.01
C GLY A 175 -4.30 21.14 15.66
N GLU A 176 -4.50 22.18 16.47
CA GLU A 176 -5.80 22.48 17.10
C GLU A 176 -6.82 22.94 16.06
N GLU A 177 -6.46 23.92 15.24
CA GLU A 177 -7.28 24.43 14.14
C GLU A 177 -7.56 23.34 13.09
N ALA A 178 -6.57 22.50 12.79
CA ALA A 178 -6.68 21.44 11.81
C ALA A 178 -7.50 20.24 12.29
N ALA A 179 -7.75 20.08 13.59
CA ALA A 179 -8.32 18.86 14.15
C ALA A 179 -9.62 18.40 13.47
N PRO A 180 -10.61 19.26 13.18
CA PRO A 180 -11.82 18.86 12.48
C PRO A 180 -11.53 18.32 11.06
N LYS A 181 -10.60 18.95 10.33
CA LYS A 181 -10.22 18.54 8.97
C LYS A 181 -9.41 17.24 8.98
N ILE A 182 -8.56 17.04 9.99
CA ILE A 182 -7.82 15.80 10.18
C ILE A 182 -8.78 14.64 10.47
N LEU A 183 -9.72 14.82 11.40
CA LEU A 183 -10.73 13.80 11.70
C LEU A 183 -11.60 13.47 10.48
N GLU A 184 -11.99 14.47 9.70
CA GLU A 184 -12.74 14.26 8.46
C GLU A 184 -11.93 13.44 7.44
N ALA A 185 -10.65 13.78 7.24
CA ALA A 185 -9.76 13.03 6.35
C ALA A 185 -9.59 11.56 6.77
N MET A 186 -9.60 11.27 8.06
CA MET A 186 -9.48 9.91 8.58
C MET A 186 -10.69 9.02 8.24
N LYS A 187 -11.87 9.58 7.96
CA LYS A 187 -13.07 8.78 7.62
C LYS A 187 -12.89 7.95 6.35
N THR A 188 -12.09 8.42 5.39
CA THR A 188 -11.86 7.76 4.09
C THR A 188 -10.38 7.42 3.83
N ALA A 189 -9.50 7.71 4.79
CA ALA A 189 -8.08 7.45 4.66
C ALA A 189 -7.77 5.96 4.49
N SER A 190 -6.83 5.63 3.60
CA SER A 190 -6.24 4.30 3.47
C SER A 190 -4.85 4.17 4.12
N LYS A 191 -4.21 5.30 4.45
CA LYS A 191 -2.83 5.35 4.98
C LYS A 191 -2.83 5.95 6.39
N PHE A 192 -3.27 5.19 7.38
CA PHE A 192 -3.39 5.67 8.76
C PHE A 192 -2.07 6.05 9.44
N GLN A 193 -0.94 5.54 8.94
CA GLN A 193 0.40 5.87 9.44
C GLN A 193 0.69 7.38 9.53
N TYR A 194 0.14 8.19 8.61
CA TYR A 194 0.35 9.63 8.61
C TYR A 194 -0.43 10.35 9.71
N PHE A 195 -1.47 9.73 10.26
CA PHE A 195 -2.27 10.28 11.36
C PHE A 195 -1.74 9.86 12.73
N LYS A 196 -0.80 8.91 12.82
CA LYS A 196 -0.22 8.45 14.10
C LYS A 196 0.29 9.61 14.98
N PRO A 197 1.00 10.63 14.44
CA PRO A 197 1.43 11.77 15.25
C PRO A 197 0.27 12.58 15.85
N PHE A 198 -0.87 12.70 15.14
CA PHE A 198 -2.06 13.40 15.64
C PHE A 198 -2.74 12.66 16.80
N LEU A 199 -2.65 11.33 16.79
CA LEU A 199 -3.25 10.45 17.79
C LEU A 199 -2.39 10.28 19.05
N SER A 200 -1.08 10.51 18.94
CA SER A 200 -0.12 10.18 20.00
C SER A 200 -0.09 11.25 21.09
N GLY A 201 -0.29 10.84 22.35
CA GLY A 201 -0.09 11.72 23.51
C GLY A 201 -1.11 12.85 23.67
N ARG A 202 -2.24 12.79 22.94
CA ARG A 202 -3.30 13.80 22.97
C ARG A 202 -4.51 13.31 23.78
N THR A 203 -5.07 14.21 24.58
CA THR A 203 -6.40 14.02 25.16
C THR A 203 -7.46 14.56 24.20
N PHE A 204 -8.45 13.74 23.87
CA PHE A 204 -9.53 14.13 22.98
C PHE A 204 -10.77 14.54 23.80
N PRO A 205 -11.42 15.67 23.49
CA PRO A 205 -12.69 16.02 24.09
C PRO A 205 -13.78 15.01 23.70
N PRO A 206 -14.87 14.87 24.49
CA PRO A 206 -15.93 13.89 24.26
C PRO A 206 -16.44 13.82 22.82
N GLU A 207 -16.65 14.98 22.18
CA GLU A 207 -17.14 15.03 20.80
C GLU A 207 -16.13 14.46 19.79
N GLN A 208 -14.83 14.69 19.97
CA GLN A 208 -13.81 14.10 19.10
C GLN A 208 -13.63 12.60 19.35
N ARG A 209 -13.80 12.14 20.60
CA ARG A 209 -13.78 10.71 20.94
C ARG A 209 -14.88 9.95 20.20
N LYS A 210 -16.11 10.48 20.19
CA LYS A 210 -17.23 9.89 19.43
C LYS A 210 -16.90 9.75 17.94
N VAL A 211 -16.33 10.79 17.34
CA VAL A 211 -15.91 10.77 15.93
C VAL A 211 -14.82 9.71 15.68
N LEU A 212 -13.82 9.60 16.56
CA LEU A 212 -12.77 8.56 16.43
C LEU A 212 -13.33 7.14 16.54
N VAL A 213 -14.29 6.91 17.45
CA VAL A 213 -14.99 5.61 17.57
C VAL A 213 -15.81 5.32 16.31
N GLU A 214 -16.46 6.33 15.74
CA GLU A 214 -17.18 6.19 14.48
C GLU A 214 -16.25 5.82 13.32
N ILE A 215 -15.10 6.50 13.19
CA ILE A 215 -14.07 6.20 12.19
C ILE A 215 -13.60 4.76 12.33
N PHE A 216 -13.25 4.31 13.54
CA PHE A 216 -12.86 2.93 13.81
C PHE A 216 -13.94 1.91 13.40
N CYS A 217 -15.20 2.22 13.67
CA CYS A 217 -16.30 1.33 13.30
C CYS A 217 -16.62 1.33 11.80
N SER A 218 -16.28 2.39 11.05
CA SER A 218 -16.76 2.62 9.67
C SER A 218 -15.67 2.47 8.61
N ASN A 219 -14.43 2.87 8.89
CA ASN A 219 -13.29 2.76 7.98
C ASN A 219 -12.52 1.42 8.16
N PRO A 220 -12.39 0.56 7.14
CA PRO A 220 -11.70 -0.74 7.24
C PRO A 220 -10.19 -0.63 7.48
N GLU A 221 -9.58 0.55 7.29
CA GLU A 221 -8.15 0.79 7.53
C GLU A 221 -7.85 1.41 8.89
N ALA A 222 -8.89 1.71 9.68
CA ALA A 222 -8.76 2.39 10.97
C ALA A 222 -8.40 1.46 12.14
N GLY A 223 -7.92 0.23 11.90
CA GLY A 223 -7.63 -0.74 12.95
C GLY A 223 -6.62 -0.24 13.98
N VAL A 224 -5.67 0.61 13.54
CA VAL A 224 -4.67 1.24 14.41
C VAL A 224 -5.25 2.21 15.44
N LEU A 225 -6.54 2.58 15.34
CA LEU A 225 -7.23 3.39 16.34
C LEU A 225 -7.62 2.60 17.59
N ALA A 226 -7.65 1.26 17.52
CA ALA A 226 -8.04 0.39 18.63
C ALA A 226 -7.38 0.77 19.98
N PRO A 227 -6.04 0.85 20.10
CA PRO A 227 -5.38 1.23 21.36
C PRO A 227 -5.65 2.67 21.82
N VAL A 228 -6.03 3.57 20.91
CA VAL A 228 -6.42 4.95 21.25
C VAL A 228 -7.82 4.94 21.84
N ILE A 229 -8.73 4.19 21.22
CA ILE A 229 -10.12 4.07 21.67
C ILE A 229 -10.23 3.37 23.02
N GLU A 230 -9.38 2.38 23.29
CA GLU A 230 -9.31 1.70 24.60
C GLU A 230 -9.00 2.65 25.77
N GLN A 231 -8.49 3.86 25.51
CA GLN A 231 -8.21 4.87 26.53
C GLN A 231 -9.42 5.74 26.85
N PHE A 232 -10.51 5.62 26.10
CA PHE A 232 -11.71 6.43 26.29
C PHE A 232 -12.64 5.79 27.32
N PRO A 233 -12.93 6.47 28.45
CA PRO A 233 -13.73 5.91 29.55
C PRO A 233 -15.22 5.75 29.21
N ASP A 234 -15.69 6.42 28.16
CA ASP A 234 -17.09 6.54 27.76
C ASP A 234 -17.47 5.65 26.56
N VAL A 235 -16.62 4.68 26.22
CA VAL A 235 -16.84 3.79 25.07
C VAL A 235 -17.35 2.43 25.51
N ASP A 236 -18.44 1.99 24.88
CA ASP A 236 -18.87 0.59 24.92
C ASP A 236 -18.02 -0.22 23.94
N PHE A 237 -16.94 -0.83 24.46
CA PHE A 237 -16.03 -1.64 23.65
C PHE A 237 -16.70 -2.88 23.07
N ALA A 238 -17.70 -3.44 23.74
CA ALA A 238 -18.41 -4.62 23.24
C ALA A 238 -19.24 -4.26 22.01
N ALA A 239 -20.01 -3.18 22.08
CA ALA A 239 -20.79 -2.69 20.94
C ALA A 239 -19.90 -2.27 19.75
N ALA A 240 -18.78 -1.58 20.02
CA ALA A 240 -17.82 -1.22 18.98
C ALA A 240 -17.20 -2.47 18.33
N GLY A 241 -16.83 -3.46 19.14
CA GLY A 241 -16.29 -4.74 18.69
C GLY A 241 -17.28 -5.51 17.80
N GLU A 242 -18.52 -5.64 18.22
CA GLU A 242 -19.57 -6.29 17.43
C GLU A 242 -19.80 -5.58 16.09
N LYS A 243 -19.85 -4.25 16.08
CA LYS A 243 -20.04 -3.46 14.85
C LYS A 243 -18.91 -3.71 13.85
N VAL A 244 -17.66 -3.65 14.31
CA VAL A 244 -16.48 -3.94 13.48
C VAL A 244 -16.51 -5.39 12.98
N TRP A 245 -16.78 -6.34 13.87
CA TRP A 245 -16.78 -7.77 13.53
C TRP A 245 -17.85 -8.11 12.50
N ASN A 246 -19.07 -7.56 12.67
CA ASN A 246 -20.16 -7.77 11.72
C ASN A 246 -19.83 -7.17 10.35
N ARG A 247 -19.24 -5.98 10.29
CA ARG A 247 -18.76 -5.39 9.03
C ARG A 247 -17.72 -6.29 8.36
N TYR A 248 -16.77 -6.84 9.10
CA TYR A 248 -15.79 -7.79 8.56
C TYR A 248 -16.47 -9.04 7.99
N ARG A 249 -17.35 -9.69 8.76
CA ARG A 249 -18.05 -10.91 8.32
C ARG A 249 -18.94 -10.68 7.11
N GLN A 250 -19.62 -9.54 7.05
CA GLN A 250 -20.51 -9.15 5.96
C GLN A 250 -19.75 -8.65 4.72
N SER A 251 -18.46 -8.36 4.83
CA SER A 251 -17.66 -8.02 3.65
C SER A 251 -17.62 -9.23 2.71
N SER A 252 -17.98 -9.01 1.44
CA SER A 252 -18.00 -10.09 0.45
C SER A 252 -16.60 -10.69 0.28
N ASP A 253 -16.54 -11.95 -0.16
CA ASP A 253 -15.25 -12.61 -0.46
C ASP A 253 -14.46 -11.87 -1.54
N GLU A 254 -15.12 -11.07 -2.37
CA GLU A 254 -14.44 -10.16 -3.32
C GLU A 254 -13.78 -8.97 -2.61
N LEU A 255 -14.42 -8.36 -1.62
CA LEU A 255 -13.84 -7.27 -0.81
C LEU A 255 -12.68 -7.77 0.06
N LYS A 256 -12.78 -8.99 0.59
CA LYS A 256 -11.70 -9.68 1.29
C LYS A 256 -10.52 -9.98 0.35
N ARG A 257 -10.80 -10.46 -0.88
CA ARG A 257 -9.78 -10.70 -1.93
C ARG A 257 -9.15 -9.43 -2.49
N LYS A 258 -9.85 -8.30 -2.47
CA LYS A 258 -9.33 -6.98 -2.88
C LYS A 258 -8.42 -6.32 -1.83
N ASN A 259 -8.11 -7.00 -0.71
CA ASN A 259 -7.27 -6.49 0.38
C ASN A 259 -7.75 -5.11 0.91
N ILE A 260 -9.07 -4.89 0.98
CA ILE A 260 -9.64 -3.65 1.54
C ILE A 260 -9.36 -3.52 3.04
N TRP A 261 -9.05 -4.65 3.66
CA TRP A 261 -8.43 -4.68 4.97
C TRP A 261 -6.96 -4.98 4.75
N THR A 262 -6.08 -4.00 4.99
CA THR A 262 -4.68 -4.36 5.17
C THR A 262 -4.59 -5.41 6.28
N MET A 263 -3.69 -6.39 6.11
CA MET A 263 -3.43 -7.43 7.13
C MET A 263 -3.21 -6.79 8.51
N GLY A 264 -2.56 -5.63 8.55
CA GLY A 264 -2.36 -4.87 9.76
C GLY A 264 -3.65 -4.40 10.43
N SER A 265 -4.56 -3.78 9.67
CA SER A 265 -5.86 -3.33 10.19
C SER A 265 -6.71 -4.51 10.68
N LEU A 266 -6.74 -5.61 9.92
CA LEU A 266 -7.46 -6.82 10.31
C LEU A 266 -6.97 -7.37 11.65
N LEU A 267 -5.65 -7.51 11.83
CA LEU A 267 -5.07 -7.99 13.10
C LEU A 267 -5.48 -7.14 14.30
N ALA A 268 -5.43 -5.81 14.16
CA ALA A 268 -5.80 -4.90 15.24
C ALA A 268 -7.29 -4.99 15.58
N TYR A 269 -8.16 -5.07 14.58
CA TYR A 269 -9.60 -5.25 14.78
C TYR A 269 -9.93 -6.59 15.43
N THR A 270 -9.41 -7.68 14.88
CA THR A 270 -9.69 -9.02 15.41
C THR A 270 -9.21 -9.14 16.85
N TYR A 271 -8.01 -8.63 17.17
CA TYR A 271 -7.53 -8.60 18.55
C TYR A 271 -8.43 -7.78 19.48
N PHE A 272 -8.84 -6.57 19.07
CA PHE A 272 -9.78 -5.74 19.82
C PHE A 272 -11.10 -6.48 20.10
N VAL A 273 -11.68 -7.10 19.06
CA VAL A 273 -12.92 -7.87 19.17
C VAL A 273 -12.76 -9.00 20.18
N VAL A 274 -11.71 -9.81 20.08
CA VAL A 274 -11.48 -10.93 20.98
C VAL A 274 -11.31 -10.46 22.43
N LYS A 275 -10.50 -9.43 22.65
CA LYS A 275 -10.20 -8.87 23.97
C LYS A 275 -11.41 -8.28 24.69
N HIS A 276 -12.37 -7.68 23.97
CA HIS A 276 -13.50 -6.98 24.60
C HIS A 276 -14.83 -7.71 24.53
N THR A 277 -15.01 -8.60 23.56
CA THR A 277 -16.28 -9.33 23.38
C THR A 277 -16.17 -10.81 23.78
N GLY A 278 -14.96 -11.37 23.82
CA GLY A 278 -14.79 -12.81 23.98
C GLY A 278 -15.28 -13.62 22.78
N ASN A 279 -15.33 -13.03 21.59
CA ASN A 279 -15.81 -13.70 20.39
C ASN A 279 -14.87 -14.85 19.97
N THR A 280 -15.34 -16.09 20.11
CA THR A 280 -14.57 -17.29 19.80
C THR A 280 -14.25 -17.43 18.30
N ASP A 281 -15.12 -16.96 17.39
CA ASP A 281 -14.84 -16.99 15.96
C ASP A 281 -13.70 -16.02 15.60
N ALA A 282 -13.68 -14.83 16.20
CA ALA A 282 -12.58 -13.90 16.05
C ALA A 282 -11.27 -14.44 16.65
N LEU A 283 -11.33 -15.20 17.75
CA LEU A 283 -10.15 -15.87 18.33
C LEU A 283 -9.60 -16.92 17.35
N LEU A 284 -10.49 -17.71 16.74
CA LEU A 284 -10.10 -18.72 15.76
C LEU A 284 -9.44 -18.06 14.54
N GLU A 285 -10.01 -16.97 14.02
CA GLU A 285 -9.44 -16.18 12.92
C GLU A 285 -8.03 -15.67 13.27
N LEU A 286 -7.86 -15.11 14.47
CA LEU A 286 -6.58 -14.58 14.92
C LEU A 286 -5.52 -15.67 15.05
N ALA A 287 -5.90 -16.84 15.57
CA ALA A 287 -5.03 -18.01 15.70
C ALA A 287 -4.67 -18.60 14.32
N ASP A 288 -5.61 -18.64 13.38
CA ASP A 288 -5.38 -19.12 12.01
C ASP A 288 -4.34 -18.25 11.29
N ILE A 289 -4.53 -16.92 11.31
CA ILE A 289 -3.58 -15.96 10.74
C ILE A 289 -2.18 -16.17 11.33
N ALA A 290 -2.09 -16.35 12.66
CA ALA A 290 -0.82 -16.57 13.33
C ALA A 290 -0.15 -17.90 12.93
N SER A 291 -0.96 -18.96 12.72
CA SER A 291 -0.47 -20.29 12.32
C SER A 291 0.15 -20.29 10.92
N VAL A 292 -0.42 -19.50 10.00
CA VAL A 292 0.03 -19.39 8.60
C VAL A 292 1.24 -18.46 8.47
N GLN A 293 1.21 -17.30 9.13
CA GLN A 293 2.21 -16.24 8.95
C GLN A 293 3.39 -16.33 9.92
N GLY A 294 3.27 -17.14 10.97
CA GLY A 294 4.33 -17.40 11.94
C GLY A 294 4.53 -16.28 12.98
N SER A 295 5.65 -16.37 13.72
CA SER A 295 5.87 -15.62 14.97
C SER A 295 6.31 -14.16 14.82
N LYS A 296 6.53 -13.67 13.59
CA LYS A 296 7.12 -12.34 13.34
C LYS A 296 6.10 -11.20 13.25
N LEU A 297 4.80 -11.53 13.22
CA LEU A 297 3.76 -10.51 13.11
C LEU A 297 3.61 -9.71 14.40
N LYS A 298 3.48 -8.39 14.25
CA LYS A 298 3.04 -7.47 15.29
C LYS A 298 1.62 -7.03 15.01
N ILE A 299 0.84 -6.74 16.06
CA ILE A 299 -0.51 -6.22 15.94
C ILE A 299 -0.41 -4.69 15.84
N PRO A 300 -0.71 -4.04 14.71
CA PRO A 300 -0.54 -2.61 14.57
C PRO A 300 -1.32 -1.81 15.61
N GLY A 301 -0.71 -0.72 16.08
CA GLY A 301 -1.23 0.08 17.20
C GLY A 301 -0.87 -0.49 18.57
N TYR A 302 -0.76 -1.81 18.71
CA TYR A 302 -0.30 -2.46 19.93
C TYR A 302 1.20 -2.74 19.80
N ASP A 303 2.04 -2.38 20.79
CA ASP A 303 3.44 -2.81 20.80
C ASP A 303 3.56 -4.28 21.24
N LEU A 304 2.84 -5.15 20.53
CA LEU A 304 2.57 -6.53 20.91
C LEU A 304 2.78 -7.44 19.71
N SER A 305 3.55 -8.52 19.90
CA SER A 305 3.64 -9.57 18.89
C SER A 305 2.37 -10.44 18.92
N LEU A 306 1.97 -10.93 17.75
CA LEU A 306 0.78 -11.78 17.62
C LEU A 306 0.85 -13.05 18.50
N PRO A 307 1.99 -13.76 18.62
CA PRO A 307 2.10 -14.87 19.56
C PRO A 307 1.91 -14.47 21.02
N LEU A 308 2.43 -13.30 21.43
CA LEU A 308 2.28 -12.82 22.80
C LEU A 308 0.82 -12.46 23.10
N ALA A 309 0.14 -11.84 22.14
CA ALA A 309 -1.29 -11.57 22.24
C ALA A 309 -2.11 -12.85 22.41
N LEU A 310 -1.83 -13.87 21.61
CA LEU A 310 -2.51 -15.17 21.70
C LEU A 310 -2.21 -15.88 23.03
N HIS A 311 -0.99 -15.81 23.53
CA HIS A 311 -0.63 -16.30 24.86
C HIS A 311 -1.46 -15.60 25.95
N GLN A 312 -1.55 -14.27 25.91
CA GLN A 312 -2.35 -13.50 26.87
C GLN A 312 -3.84 -13.87 26.81
N LEU A 313 -4.38 -14.06 25.61
CA LEU A 313 -5.78 -14.39 25.39
C LEU A 313 -6.14 -15.83 25.78
N THR A 314 -5.20 -16.78 25.76
CA THR A 314 -5.53 -18.22 25.89
C THR A 314 -4.78 -18.95 27.02
N GLY A 315 -3.75 -18.33 27.59
CA GLY A 315 -2.81 -18.96 28.53
C GLY A 315 -1.93 -20.04 27.90
N GLN A 316 -2.04 -20.31 26.60
CA GLN A 316 -1.27 -21.34 25.90
C GLN A 316 0.13 -20.83 25.53
N GLY A 317 1.06 -21.74 25.22
CA GLY A 317 2.43 -21.36 24.85
C GLY A 317 2.54 -20.47 23.59
N MET A 318 3.73 -19.95 23.33
CA MET A 318 4.00 -18.98 22.24
C MET A 318 4.07 -19.58 20.83
N ASN A 319 3.75 -20.87 20.63
CA ASN A 319 3.78 -21.51 19.32
C ASN A 319 2.42 -21.32 18.62
N PRO A 320 2.33 -20.53 17.53
CA PRO A 320 1.05 -20.21 16.91
C PRO A 320 0.25 -21.41 16.42
N LYS A 321 0.92 -22.44 15.90
CA LYS A 321 0.26 -23.66 15.41
C LYS A 321 -0.39 -24.43 16.57
N ASN A 322 0.32 -24.58 17.68
CA ASN A 322 -0.22 -25.25 18.86
C ASN A 322 -1.42 -24.48 19.44
N VAL A 323 -1.37 -23.14 19.44
CA VAL A 323 -2.51 -22.33 19.89
C VAL A 323 -3.70 -22.52 18.94
N PHE A 324 -3.50 -22.50 17.63
CA PHE A 324 -4.57 -22.74 16.65
C PHE A 324 -5.23 -24.11 16.84
N ASP A 325 -4.42 -25.19 16.91
CA ASP A 325 -4.94 -26.55 17.13
C ASP A 325 -5.73 -26.64 18.44
N TRP A 326 -5.26 -25.97 19.50
CA TRP A 326 -5.95 -25.91 20.78
C TRP A 326 -7.28 -25.15 20.71
N VAL A 327 -7.33 -23.99 20.05
CA VAL A 327 -8.57 -23.21 19.87
C VAL A 327 -9.58 -24.03 19.07
N LEU A 328 -9.14 -24.66 17.98
CA LEU A 328 -10.00 -25.49 17.13
C LEU A 328 -10.58 -26.68 17.90
N ALA A 329 -9.74 -27.41 18.65
CA ALA A 329 -10.17 -28.58 19.41
C ALA A 329 -11.10 -28.25 20.60
N ASN A 330 -11.06 -27.02 21.10
CA ASN A 330 -11.82 -26.62 22.29
C ASN A 330 -12.92 -25.60 22.02
N LYS A 331 -13.15 -25.18 20.76
CA LYS A 331 -14.02 -24.07 20.37
C LYS A 331 -15.35 -24.01 21.15
N ASP A 332 -16.07 -25.13 21.24
CA ASP A 332 -17.39 -25.20 21.88
C ASP A 332 -17.35 -25.22 23.43
N ARG A 333 -16.16 -25.30 24.01
CA ARG A 333 -15.92 -25.35 25.46
C ARG A 333 -15.20 -24.11 25.99
N LEU A 334 -14.78 -23.22 25.10
CA LEU A 334 -14.11 -21.98 25.48
C LEU A 334 -15.09 -21.03 26.14
N VAL A 335 -14.70 -20.50 27.30
CA VAL A 335 -15.44 -19.50 28.06
C VAL A 335 -14.53 -18.30 28.26
N PHE A 336 -15.02 -17.12 27.92
CA PHE A 336 -14.28 -15.87 28.09
C PHE A 336 -14.45 -15.31 29.50
N ASP A 337 -13.33 -15.12 30.20
CA ASP A 337 -13.26 -14.40 31.47
C ASP A 337 -13.07 -12.91 31.18
N LYS A 338 -14.13 -12.12 31.36
CA LYS A 338 -14.10 -10.66 31.10
C LYS A 338 -13.12 -9.91 32.01
N ASN A 339 -12.90 -10.38 33.23
CA ASN A 339 -12.01 -9.71 34.18
C ASN A 339 -10.54 -9.94 33.82
N LYS A 340 -10.22 -11.14 33.34
CA LYS A 340 -8.86 -11.50 32.89
C LYS A 340 -8.60 -11.21 31.41
N GLN A 341 -9.66 -10.89 30.66
CA GLN A 341 -9.65 -10.75 29.20
C GLN A 341 -9.02 -11.97 28.50
N SER A 342 -9.35 -13.17 28.97
CA SER A 342 -8.73 -14.43 28.53
C SER A 342 -9.75 -15.57 28.47
N PHE A 343 -9.48 -16.58 27.66
CA PHE A 343 -10.28 -17.79 27.53
C PHE A 343 -9.79 -18.90 28.46
N ALA A 344 -10.74 -19.64 29.02
CA ALA A 344 -10.52 -20.88 29.72
C ALA A 344 -11.45 -21.97 29.20
N ILE A 345 -11.09 -23.24 29.43
CA ILE A 345 -11.96 -24.37 29.10
C ILE A 345 -12.95 -24.58 30.24
N ARG A 346 -14.25 -24.66 29.93
CA ARG A 346 -15.26 -25.08 30.89
C ARG A 346 -14.94 -26.48 31.41
N SER A 347 -14.71 -26.60 32.71
CA SER A 347 -14.59 -27.91 33.38
C SER A 347 -15.90 -28.68 33.21
N ARG A 348 -15.80 -29.98 32.87
CA ARG A 348 -16.97 -30.87 32.85
C ARG A 348 -17.50 -30.93 34.30
N ARG A 349 -18.76 -30.56 34.49
CA ARG A 349 -19.51 -30.88 35.70
C ARG A 349 -19.97 -32.33 35.64
#